data_AF-A0A351R371-F1
#
_entry.id   AF-A0A351R371-F1
#
_cell.length_a   1.000
_cell.length_b   1.000
_cell.length_c   1.000
_cell.angle_alpha   90.00
_cell.angle_beta   90.00
_cell.angle_gamma   90.00
#
_symmetry.space_group_name_H-M   'P 1'
#
loop_
_entity.id
_entity.type
_entity.pdbx_description
1 polymer ?
#
loop_
_entity_poly.entity_id
_entity_poly.type
_entity_poly.pdbx_seq_one_letter_code
_entity_poly.pdbx_strand_id
1 'polypeptide(L)'
;SLSTFSSHMTNIVRILQKADDQSLCLFDELCAGTDPTEGAALAISILNKLHQYGAVTMATTHYSELKVYALSTEGVENACCEFDVDTLSPTYRLLIGIPGKSNAFAISSKLGLAENIIEDAKGRLSERDVNFEDMLANLEQSRITIEKEQLEIQKYKAEIEDLKKKLTAKNERLDNSRDEILRKANEEAVQILKEAKDLADETIRNFNKYGQGQAPMSKMEKERSRVRDKMSASEKALSMKKKETVNHKVPKKLRIGDSVRVLSMNLKGTVHTLPNAKGDLYVQMGILRSLVNIKDLVLIDEDASPAAKKYGGTSSGKIKMSKAASVSTEINLIGMTVDEAIAHLDKYLDDAYVAHLPSVRIVHGKGTGALRNAVQAHLKNQRYVKSYRMGEPSEGGAGVTIAAFDV
;
A
#
# COMPACT_ATOMS: atom_id res chain seq x y z
N SER A 1 -14.32 67.49 21.48
CA SER A 1 -13.57 66.24 21.25
C SER A 1 -14.54 65.09 21.28
N LEU A 2 -14.89 64.49 20.13
CA LEU A 2 -15.67 63.26 20.10
C LEU A 2 -14.78 62.09 20.51
N SER A 3 -15.34 61.10 21.21
CA SER A 3 -14.69 59.81 21.45
C SER A 3 -14.30 59.16 20.11
N THR A 4 -13.16 58.46 20.05
CA THR A 4 -12.66 57.74 18.86
C THR A 4 -13.75 56.86 18.24
N PHE A 5 -14.56 56.21 19.08
CA PHE A 5 -15.70 55.40 18.66
C PHE A 5 -16.77 56.22 17.90
N SER A 6 -17.13 57.40 18.41
CA SER A 6 -18.15 58.26 17.78
C SER A 6 -17.70 58.79 16.42
N SER A 7 -16.40 59.08 16.24
CA SER A 7 -15.86 59.43 14.91
C SER A 7 -15.91 58.28 13.92
N HIS A 8 -15.54 57.05 14.34
CA HIS A 8 -15.66 55.85 13.50
C HIS A 8 -17.12 55.60 13.12
N MET A 9 -18.03 55.71 14.08
CA MET A 9 -19.46 55.49 13.84
C MET A 9 -20.05 56.52 12.87
N THR A 10 -19.62 57.78 12.94
CA THR A 10 -20.06 58.81 12.00
C THR A 10 -19.65 58.46 10.55
N ASN A 11 -18.46 57.88 10.36
CA ASN A 11 -18.01 57.43 9.05
C ASN A 11 -18.81 56.22 8.57
N ILE A 12 -19.05 55.22 9.43
CA ILE A 12 -19.86 54.05 9.10
C ILE A 12 -21.28 54.45 8.69
N VAL A 13 -21.92 55.35 9.44
CA VAL A 13 -23.25 55.89 9.08
C VAL A 13 -23.23 56.53 7.70
N ARG A 14 -22.19 57.32 7.38
CA ARG A 14 -22.04 57.94 6.06
C ARG A 14 -21.85 56.89 4.95
N ILE A 15 -21.12 55.82 5.21
CA ILE A 15 -20.92 54.70 4.26
C ILE A 15 -22.25 54.00 4.00
N LEU A 16 -22.98 53.62 5.06
CA LEU A 16 -24.26 52.92 4.96
C LEU A 16 -25.36 53.72 4.25
N GLN A 17 -25.29 55.05 4.29
CA GLN A 17 -26.22 55.93 3.56
C GLN A 17 -25.98 55.96 2.05
N LYS A 18 -24.79 55.56 1.58
CA LYS A 18 -24.38 55.66 0.18
C LYS A 18 -24.10 54.31 -0.48
N ALA A 19 -23.83 53.28 0.32
CA ALA A 19 -23.47 51.96 -0.18
C ALA A 19 -24.65 51.28 -0.88
N ASP A 20 -24.36 50.69 -2.03
CA ASP A 20 -25.26 49.93 -2.89
C ASP A 20 -24.58 48.64 -3.37
N ASP A 21 -25.22 47.90 -4.28
CA ASP A 21 -24.73 46.64 -4.84
C ASP A 21 -23.46 46.78 -5.71
N GLN A 22 -23.11 48.00 -6.12
CA GLN A 22 -21.91 48.31 -6.89
C GLN A 22 -20.78 48.88 -6.03
N SER A 23 -20.97 48.92 -4.71
CA SER A 23 -20.01 49.50 -3.77
C SER A 23 -19.03 48.45 -3.22
N LEU A 24 -17.75 48.85 -3.08
CA LEU A 24 -16.74 48.13 -2.31
C LEU A 24 -16.54 48.81 -0.95
N CYS A 25 -16.90 48.12 0.12
CA CYS A 25 -16.76 48.61 1.50
C CYS A 25 -15.58 47.94 2.20
N LEU A 26 -14.60 48.73 2.64
CA LEU A 26 -13.43 48.24 3.37
C LEU A 26 -13.45 48.80 4.79
N PHE A 27 -13.49 47.92 5.78
CA PHE A 27 -13.45 48.30 7.20
C PHE A 27 -12.18 47.76 7.85
N ASP A 28 -11.51 48.63 8.57
CA ASP A 28 -10.41 48.24 9.45
C ASP A 28 -10.91 48.31 10.90
N GLU A 29 -10.84 47.18 11.60
CA GLU A 29 -11.30 46.98 12.97
C GLU A 29 -12.72 47.53 13.23
N LEU A 30 -13.71 46.94 12.54
CA LEU A 30 -15.09 47.41 12.58
C LEU A 30 -15.65 47.43 14.03
N CYS A 31 -16.16 48.59 14.44
CA CYS A 31 -16.72 48.85 15.77
C CYS A 31 -15.74 48.69 16.96
N ALA A 32 -14.43 48.80 16.72
CA ALA A 32 -13.45 48.82 17.81
C ALA A 32 -13.58 50.04 18.75
N GLY A 33 -13.13 49.88 19.99
CA GLY A 33 -13.09 50.94 21.00
C GLY A 33 -14.34 51.12 21.85
N THR A 34 -15.24 50.14 21.86
CA THR A 34 -16.38 50.03 22.78
C THR A 34 -16.35 48.67 23.51
N ASP A 35 -17.37 48.38 24.32
CA ASP A 35 -17.56 47.06 24.91
C ASP A 35 -17.52 45.97 23.82
N PRO A 36 -16.72 44.90 23.98
CA PRO A 36 -16.56 43.88 22.94
C PRO A 36 -17.88 43.23 22.52
N THR A 37 -18.81 43.02 23.46
CA THR A 37 -20.08 42.35 23.17
C THR A 37 -21.02 43.24 22.36
N GLU A 38 -21.12 44.52 22.74
CA GLU A 38 -21.90 45.51 21.99
C GLU A 38 -21.28 45.81 20.62
N GLY A 39 -19.95 45.94 20.58
CA GLY A 39 -19.18 46.18 19.35
C GLY A 39 -19.35 45.07 18.32
N ALA A 40 -19.25 43.81 18.75
CA ALA A 40 -19.46 42.65 17.90
C ALA A 40 -20.89 42.58 17.34
N ALA A 41 -21.91 42.81 18.18
CA ALA A 41 -23.31 42.80 17.76
C ALA A 41 -23.62 43.89 16.72
N LEU A 42 -23.08 45.10 16.93
CA LEU A 42 -23.19 46.20 15.97
C LEU A 42 -22.47 45.87 14.66
N ALA A 43 -21.24 45.36 14.73
CA ALA A 43 -20.46 44.99 13.56
C ALA A 43 -21.18 43.93 12.70
N ILE A 44 -21.72 42.88 13.32
CA ILE A 44 -22.52 41.86 12.62
C ILE A 44 -23.73 42.50 11.94
N SER A 45 -24.44 43.39 12.64
CA SER A 45 -25.63 44.06 12.08
C SER A 45 -25.29 44.94 10.87
N ILE A 46 -24.16 45.66 10.93
CA ILE A 46 -23.65 46.49 9.83
C ILE A 46 -23.26 45.63 8.63
N LEU A 47 -22.48 44.57 8.85
CA LEU A 47 -22.04 43.65 7.78
C LEU A 47 -23.24 42.96 7.12
N ASN A 48 -24.21 42.51 7.91
CA ASN A 48 -25.43 41.91 7.39
C ASN A 48 -26.24 42.90 6.53
N LYS A 49 -26.27 44.18 6.92
CA LYS A 49 -26.95 45.21 6.13
C LYS A 49 -26.28 45.45 4.77
N LEU A 50 -24.96 45.49 4.73
CA LEU A 50 -24.19 45.62 3.49
C LEU A 50 -24.31 44.38 2.61
N HIS A 51 -24.32 43.20 3.23
CA HIS A 51 -24.59 41.94 2.53
C HIS A 51 -25.98 41.93 1.88
N GLN A 52 -27.01 42.41 2.58
CA GLN A 52 -28.36 42.58 2.02
C GLN A 52 -28.44 43.56 0.85
N TYR A 53 -27.56 44.57 0.81
CA TYR A 53 -27.44 45.48 -0.32
C TYR A 53 -26.75 44.84 -1.53
N GLY A 54 -26.09 43.69 -1.35
CA GLY A 54 -25.24 43.07 -2.38
C GLY A 54 -23.86 43.73 -2.49
N ALA A 55 -23.48 44.60 -1.55
CA ALA A 55 -22.20 45.30 -1.57
C ALA A 55 -21.04 44.33 -1.29
N VAL A 56 -19.96 44.44 -2.06
CA VAL A 56 -18.72 43.69 -1.78
C VAL A 56 -18.07 44.31 -0.54
N THR A 57 -17.88 43.51 0.51
CA THR A 57 -17.38 44.01 1.80
C THR A 57 -16.20 43.20 2.29
N MET A 58 -15.16 43.88 2.76
CA MET A 58 -14.03 43.29 3.48
C MET A 58 -13.86 44.01 4.81
N ALA A 59 -13.77 43.25 5.89
CA ALA A 59 -13.61 43.80 7.24
C ALA A 59 -12.56 43.02 8.02
N THR A 60 -11.67 43.73 8.72
CA THR A 60 -10.78 43.14 9.74
C THR A 60 -11.43 43.26 11.12
N THR A 61 -11.18 42.29 11.99
CA THR A 61 -11.76 42.25 13.34
C THR A 61 -10.95 41.36 14.28
N HIS A 62 -11.04 41.67 15.57
CA HIS A 62 -10.59 40.81 16.66
C HIS A 62 -11.72 40.08 17.38
N TYR A 63 -12.99 40.32 16.98
CA TYR A 63 -14.15 39.71 17.62
C TYR A 63 -14.38 38.27 17.15
N SER A 64 -14.42 37.33 18.09
CA SER A 64 -14.64 35.91 17.81
C SER A 64 -16.04 35.62 17.26
N GLU A 65 -17.02 36.43 17.67
CA GLU A 65 -18.42 36.34 17.23
C GLU A 65 -18.56 36.54 15.71
N LEU A 66 -17.71 37.38 15.11
CA LEU A 66 -17.70 37.59 13.67
C LEU A 66 -17.16 36.37 12.93
N LYS A 67 -16.22 35.61 13.52
CA LYS A 67 -15.76 34.34 12.96
C LYS A 67 -16.92 33.34 12.87
N VAL A 68 -17.78 33.31 13.90
CA VAL A 68 -18.97 32.45 13.95
C VAL A 68 -20.01 32.90 12.92
N TYR A 69 -20.27 34.20 12.82
CA TYR A 69 -21.18 34.77 11.84
C TYR A 69 -20.84 34.36 10.40
N ALA A 70 -19.55 34.42 10.04
CA ALA A 70 -19.08 34.02 8.72
C ALA A 70 -19.12 32.50 8.47
N LEU A 71 -19.21 31.66 9.50
CA LEU A 71 -19.43 30.21 9.32
C LEU A 71 -20.91 29.84 9.15
N SER A 72 -21.82 30.65 9.68
CA SER A 72 -23.26 30.37 9.69
C SER A 72 -24.07 31.12 8.62
N THR A 73 -23.48 32.14 8.00
CA THR A 73 -24.17 33.00 7.04
C THR A 73 -23.70 32.69 5.62
N GLU A 74 -24.64 32.33 4.75
CA GLU A 74 -24.37 32.12 3.33
C GLU A 74 -23.90 33.41 2.66
N GLY A 75 -22.92 33.32 1.76
CA GLY A 75 -22.36 34.48 1.07
C GLY A 75 -21.44 35.35 1.93
N VAL A 76 -21.04 34.88 3.11
CA VAL A 76 -19.98 35.46 3.94
C VAL A 76 -18.90 34.40 4.12
N GLU A 77 -17.63 34.78 3.97
CA GLU A 77 -16.50 33.87 4.17
C GLU A 77 -15.49 34.45 5.16
N ASN A 78 -14.93 33.58 6.00
CA ASN A 78 -13.81 33.93 6.85
C ASN A 78 -12.51 34.02 6.05
N ALA A 79 -11.60 34.90 6.44
CA ALA A 79 -10.23 34.84 5.97
C ALA A 79 -9.26 35.17 7.10
N CYS A 80 -8.07 34.57 7.07
CA CYS A 80 -7.02 34.86 8.03
C CYS A 80 -5.66 35.04 7.36
N CYS A 81 -4.82 35.89 7.95
CA CYS A 81 -3.42 35.98 7.57
C CYS A 81 -2.65 34.91 8.33
N GLU A 82 -1.94 34.07 7.60
CA GLU A 82 -1.13 33.02 8.21
C GLU A 82 0.06 33.61 8.98
N PHE A 83 0.29 33.05 10.17
CA PHE A 83 1.34 33.44 11.08
C PHE A 83 2.10 32.20 11.55
N ASP A 84 3.42 32.25 11.43
CA ASP A 84 4.28 31.18 11.89
C ASP A 84 4.66 31.39 13.36
N VAL A 85 4.09 30.56 14.23
CA VAL A 85 4.35 30.57 15.68
C VAL A 85 5.79 30.13 16.00
N ASP A 86 6.42 29.33 15.12
CA ASP A 86 7.79 28.85 15.30
C ASP A 86 8.85 29.92 14.98
N THR A 87 8.57 30.81 14.05
CA THR A 87 9.47 31.94 13.74
C THR A 87 9.01 33.27 14.31
N LEU A 88 7.80 33.33 14.89
CA LEU A 88 7.11 34.57 15.29
C LEU A 88 7.01 35.58 14.14
N SER A 89 6.84 35.09 12.91
CA SER A 89 6.81 35.93 11.72
C SER A 89 5.51 35.77 10.92
N PRO A 90 4.95 36.86 10.37
CA PRO A 90 3.84 36.76 9.44
C PRO A 90 4.34 36.18 8.10
N THR A 91 3.62 35.20 7.56
CA THR A 91 3.95 34.67 6.22
C THR A 91 3.34 35.54 5.11
N TYR A 92 2.51 36.52 5.49
CA TYR A 92 1.73 37.40 4.60
C TYR A 92 0.85 36.63 3.59
N ARG A 93 0.53 35.37 3.90
CA ARG A 93 -0.36 34.55 3.09
C ARG A 93 -1.79 34.68 3.60
N LEU A 94 -2.69 35.18 2.75
CA LEU A 94 -4.12 35.23 3.04
C LEU A 94 -4.75 33.87 2.77
N LEU A 95 -5.42 33.32 3.77
CA LEU A 95 -6.13 32.06 3.72
C LEU A 95 -7.63 32.33 3.76
N ILE A 96 -8.30 32.21 2.62
CA ILE A 96 -9.74 32.43 2.47
C ILE A 96 -10.50 31.14 2.83
N GLY A 97 -11.68 31.29 3.42
CA GLY A 97 -12.54 30.23 3.93
C GLY A 97 -12.20 29.76 5.33
N ILE A 98 -11.21 30.38 5.99
CA ILE A 98 -10.62 29.84 7.23
C ILE A 98 -10.62 30.89 8.32
N PRO A 99 -11.25 30.62 9.47
CA PRO A 99 -11.13 31.47 10.64
C PRO A 99 -9.72 31.36 11.23
N GLY A 100 -9.09 32.49 11.56
CA GLY A 100 -7.76 32.51 12.16
C GLY A 100 -7.79 32.06 13.63
N LYS A 101 -6.79 31.27 14.05
CA LYS A 101 -6.57 30.89 15.44
C LYS A 101 -6.04 32.07 16.27
N SER A 102 -6.51 32.19 17.51
CA SER A 102 -6.01 33.18 18.46
C SER A 102 -4.66 32.72 19.06
N ASN A 103 -3.54 33.18 18.51
CA ASN A 103 -2.18 32.74 18.91
C ASN A 103 -1.58 33.46 20.14
N ALA A 104 -2.37 34.26 20.86
CA ALA A 104 -1.88 35.15 21.91
C ALA A 104 -1.05 34.44 23.01
N PHE A 105 -1.50 33.27 23.49
CA PHE A 105 -0.78 32.52 24.53
C PHE A 105 0.51 31.89 24.02
N ALA A 106 0.49 31.32 22.81
CA ALA A 106 1.68 30.71 22.21
C ALA A 106 2.76 31.76 21.94
N ILE A 107 2.36 32.95 21.48
CA ILE A 107 3.25 34.09 21.31
C ILE A 107 3.80 34.56 22.67
N SER A 108 2.93 34.72 23.68
CA SER A 108 3.34 35.18 25.02
C SER A 108 4.33 34.21 25.69
N SER A 109 4.11 32.90 25.59
CA SER A 109 5.04 31.87 26.08
C SER A 109 6.41 32.04 25.43
N LYS A 110 6.44 32.23 24.12
CA LYS A 110 7.68 32.37 23.35
C LYS A 110 8.41 33.69 23.57
N LEU A 111 7.68 34.75 23.92
CA LEU A 111 8.25 36.02 24.38
C LEU A 111 8.76 35.96 25.82
N GLY A 112 8.59 34.83 26.52
CA GLY A 112 9.14 34.59 27.85
C GLY A 112 8.18 34.86 29.01
N LEU A 113 6.87 34.96 28.75
CA LEU A 113 5.88 35.03 29.84
C LEU A 113 5.87 33.70 30.60
N ALA A 114 5.89 33.78 31.93
CA ALA A 114 5.97 32.60 32.79
C ALA A 114 4.74 31.69 32.62
N GLU A 115 4.96 30.37 32.55
CA GLU A 115 3.90 29.41 32.23
C GLU A 115 2.76 29.45 33.26
N ASN A 116 3.06 29.71 34.54
CA ASN A 116 2.04 29.84 35.58
C ASN A 116 1.06 31.00 35.33
N ILE A 117 1.51 32.10 34.70
CA ILE A 117 0.64 33.23 34.32
C ILE A 117 -0.23 32.84 33.12
N ILE A 118 0.34 32.10 32.18
CA ILE A 118 -0.38 31.62 30.99
C ILE A 118 -1.45 30.61 31.40
N GLU A 119 -1.15 29.69 32.30
CA GLU A 119 -2.10 28.72 32.85
C GLU A 119 -3.23 29.42 33.62
N ASP A 120 -2.92 30.41 34.49
CA ASP A 120 -3.95 31.20 35.18
C ASP A 120 -4.83 31.95 34.18
N ALA A 121 -4.26 32.56 33.14
CA ALA A 121 -5.01 33.28 32.12
C ALA A 121 -5.91 32.36 31.28
N LYS A 122 -5.43 31.16 30.92
CA LYS A 122 -6.25 30.13 30.25
C LYS A 122 -7.43 29.68 31.13
N GLY A 123 -7.22 29.55 32.44
CA GLY A 123 -8.28 29.19 33.39
C GLY A 123 -9.37 30.25 33.58
N ARG A 124 -9.17 31.49 33.11
CA ARG A 124 -10.16 32.58 33.15
C ARG A 124 -11.06 32.65 31.92
N LEU A 125 -10.74 31.91 30.85
CA LEU A 125 -11.59 31.83 29.67
C LEU A 125 -12.83 30.99 29.96
N SER A 126 -13.95 31.32 29.30
CA SER A 126 -15.14 30.49 29.42
C SER A 126 -14.93 29.14 28.73
N GLU A 127 -15.54 28.07 29.24
CA GLU A 127 -15.48 26.75 28.58
C GLU A 127 -15.94 26.80 27.12
N ARG A 128 -16.87 27.70 26.79
CA ARG A 128 -17.36 27.87 25.43
C ARG A 128 -16.29 28.43 24.49
N ASP A 129 -15.50 29.40 24.96
CA ASP A 129 -14.42 30.01 24.16
C ASP A 129 -13.29 29.03 23.92
N VAL A 130 -12.94 28.23 24.94
CA VAL A 130 -11.91 27.17 24.82
C VAL A 130 -12.33 26.12 23.79
N ASN A 131 -13.55 25.58 23.91
CA ASN A 131 -14.04 24.58 22.97
C ASN A 131 -14.12 25.10 21.52
N PHE A 132 -14.47 26.37 21.33
CA PHE A 132 -14.51 26.98 20.00
C PHE A 132 -13.11 27.09 19.39
N GLU A 133 -12.13 27.62 20.14
CA GLU A 133 -10.74 27.73 19.66
C GLU A 133 -10.10 26.35 19.41
N ASP A 134 -10.42 25.33 20.22
CA ASP A 134 -9.98 23.95 19.99
C ASP A 134 -10.58 23.36 18.69
N MET A 135 -11.86 23.63 18.42
CA MET A 135 -12.49 23.23 17.16
C MET A 135 -11.80 23.91 15.96
N LEU A 136 -11.48 25.20 16.06
CA LEU A 136 -10.74 25.91 15.01
C LEU A 136 -9.35 25.31 14.78
N ALA A 137 -8.63 25.00 15.86
CA ALA A 137 -7.31 24.38 15.79
C ALA A 137 -7.38 22.99 15.11
N ASN A 138 -8.40 22.19 15.42
CA ASN A 138 -8.60 20.89 14.77
C ASN A 138 -8.92 21.00 13.28
N LEU A 139 -9.70 22.01 12.87
CA LEU A 139 -10.00 22.28 11.46
C LEU A 139 -8.75 22.70 10.68
N GLU A 140 -7.95 23.59 11.26
CA GLU A 140 -6.68 24.02 10.68
C GLU A 140 -5.70 22.84 10.52
N GLN A 141 -5.54 22.02 11.57
CA GLN A 141 -4.67 20.85 11.53
C GLN A 141 -5.13 19.80 10.51
N SER A 142 -6.44 19.55 10.43
CA SER A 142 -7.03 18.64 9.45
C SER A 142 -6.76 19.13 8.03
N ARG A 143 -6.90 20.44 7.77
CA ARG A 143 -6.57 21.03 6.47
C ARG A 143 -5.10 20.86 6.12
N ILE A 144 -4.17 21.21 7.02
CA ILE A 144 -2.73 21.07 6.77
C ILE A 144 -2.40 19.61 6.42
N THR A 145 -3.05 18.66 7.11
CA THR A 145 -2.90 17.22 6.83
C THR A 145 -3.43 16.87 5.44
N ILE A 146 -4.64 17.32 5.10
CA ILE A 146 -5.26 17.11 3.78
C ILE A 146 -4.38 17.69 2.66
N GLU A 147 -3.83 18.90 2.81
CA GLU A 147 -2.95 19.50 1.81
C GLU A 147 -1.66 18.67 1.60
N LYS A 148 -1.07 18.17 2.69
CA LYS A 148 0.10 17.29 2.62
C LYS A 148 -0.22 15.97 1.93
N GLU A 149 -1.32 15.33 2.32
CA GLU A 149 -1.80 14.09 1.71
C GLU A 149 -2.11 14.27 0.22
N GLN A 150 -2.72 15.39 -0.17
CA GLN A 150 -2.98 15.70 -1.58
C GLN A 150 -1.68 15.81 -2.40
N LEU A 151 -0.65 16.43 -1.85
CA LEU A 151 0.67 16.52 -2.49
C LEU A 151 1.32 15.14 -2.63
N GLU A 152 1.22 14.29 -1.60
CA GLU A 152 1.74 12.91 -1.65
C GLU A 152 0.99 12.05 -2.67
N ILE A 153 -0.35 12.14 -2.69
CA ILE A 153 -1.19 11.44 -3.66
C ILE A 153 -0.83 11.85 -5.09
N GLN A 154 -0.56 13.13 -5.35
CA GLN A 154 -0.12 13.59 -6.67
C GLN A 154 1.23 13.00 -7.07
N LYS A 155 2.20 12.94 -6.14
CA LYS A 155 3.50 12.29 -6.38
C LYS A 155 3.34 10.80 -6.70
N TYR A 156 2.56 10.07 -5.90
CA TYR A 156 2.32 8.65 -6.15
C TYR A 156 1.58 8.40 -7.48
N LYS A 157 0.61 9.25 -7.84
CA LYS A 157 -0.05 9.16 -9.15
C LYS A 157 0.94 9.30 -10.30
N ALA A 158 1.86 10.27 -10.23
CA ALA A 158 2.89 10.46 -11.25
C ALA A 158 3.84 9.25 -11.34
N GLU A 159 4.25 8.71 -10.19
CA GLU A 159 5.10 7.52 -10.14
C GLU A 159 4.41 6.28 -10.73
N ILE A 160 3.14 6.04 -10.36
CA ILE A 160 2.34 4.93 -10.88
C ILE A 160 2.18 5.05 -12.41
N GLU A 161 1.98 6.25 -12.94
CA GLU A 161 1.86 6.46 -14.38
C GLU A 161 3.17 6.12 -15.12
N ASP A 162 4.33 6.52 -14.57
CA ASP A 162 5.64 6.20 -15.13
C ASP A 162 5.93 4.68 -15.05
N LEU A 163 5.67 4.04 -13.91
CA LEU A 163 5.80 2.58 -13.77
C LEU A 163 4.89 1.83 -14.75
N LYS A 164 3.65 2.30 -14.94
CA LYS A 164 2.73 1.70 -15.91
C LYS A 164 3.28 1.79 -17.32
N LYS A 165 3.81 2.96 -17.73
CA LYS A 165 4.46 3.14 -19.05
C LYS A 165 5.67 2.22 -19.23
N LYS A 166 6.50 2.06 -18.20
CA LYS A 166 7.65 1.14 -18.23
C LYS A 166 7.23 -0.32 -18.35
N LEU A 167 6.17 -0.72 -17.64
CA LEU A 167 5.63 -2.08 -17.71
C LEU A 167 5.00 -2.38 -19.07
N THR A 168 4.24 -1.47 -19.65
CA THR A 168 3.65 -1.67 -20.98
C THR A 168 4.75 -1.81 -22.03
N ALA A 169 5.75 -0.92 -22.03
CA ALA A 169 6.87 -1.01 -22.96
C ALA A 169 7.69 -2.31 -22.78
N LYS A 170 7.82 -2.81 -21.55
CA LYS A 170 8.49 -4.07 -21.27
C LYS A 170 7.67 -5.27 -21.78
N ASN A 171 6.36 -5.26 -21.57
CA ASN A 171 5.47 -6.31 -22.06
C ASN A 171 5.46 -6.37 -23.59
N GLU A 172 5.33 -5.21 -24.27
CA GLU A 172 5.42 -5.16 -25.73
C GLU A 172 6.74 -5.71 -26.26
N ARG A 173 7.87 -5.40 -25.60
CA ARG A 173 9.18 -5.98 -25.97
C ARG A 173 9.22 -7.49 -25.76
N LEU A 174 8.62 -8.00 -24.68
CA LEU A 174 8.56 -9.44 -24.41
C LEU A 174 7.68 -10.16 -25.44
N ASP A 175 6.52 -9.59 -25.78
CA ASP A 175 5.61 -10.15 -26.76
C ASP A 175 6.26 -10.17 -28.15
N ASN A 176 6.86 -9.07 -28.59
CA ASN A 176 7.62 -9.02 -29.85
C ASN A 176 8.77 -10.04 -29.88
N SER A 177 9.51 -10.18 -28.77
CA SER A 177 10.58 -11.18 -28.68
C SER A 177 10.04 -12.60 -28.70
N ARG A 178 8.87 -12.85 -28.09
CA ARG A 178 8.22 -14.16 -28.10
C ARG A 178 7.77 -14.53 -29.50
N ASP A 179 7.15 -13.59 -30.21
CA ASP A 179 6.67 -13.79 -31.58
C ASP A 179 7.83 -14.04 -32.54
N GLU A 180 8.95 -13.32 -32.40
CA GLU A 180 10.17 -13.62 -33.18
C GLU A 180 10.71 -15.03 -32.91
N ILE A 181 10.76 -15.45 -31.65
CA ILE A 181 11.24 -16.79 -31.28
C ILE A 181 10.33 -17.86 -31.86
N LEU A 182 9.01 -17.69 -31.75
CA LEU A 182 8.03 -18.62 -32.31
C LEU A 182 8.11 -18.68 -33.84
N ARG A 183 8.31 -17.53 -34.50
CA ARG A 183 8.47 -17.47 -35.95
C ARG A 183 9.71 -18.25 -36.40
N LYS A 184 10.86 -17.99 -35.76
CA LYS A 184 12.12 -18.70 -36.05
C LYS A 184 11.98 -20.21 -35.78
N ALA A 185 11.37 -20.60 -34.68
CA ALA A 185 11.13 -22.00 -34.36
C ALA A 185 10.21 -22.69 -35.39
N ASN A 186 9.18 -22.00 -35.88
CA ASN A 186 8.31 -22.53 -36.93
C ASN A 186 9.03 -22.63 -38.28
N GLU A 187 9.83 -21.63 -38.65
CA GLU A 187 10.67 -21.66 -39.87
C GLU A 187 11.64 -22.85 -39.81
N GLU A 188 12.33 -23.06 -38.69
CA GLU A 188 13.22 -24.20 -38.46
C GLU A 188 12.46 -25.53 -38.51
N ALA A 189 11.28 -25.62 -37.88
CA ALA A 189 10.46 -26.84 -37.91
C ALA A 189 9.98 -27.19 -39.33
N VAL A 190 9.56 -26.20 -40.12
CA VAL A 190 9.19 -26.40 -41.54
C VAL A 190 10.38 -26.89 -42.34
N GLN A 191 11.57 -26.34 -42.13
CA GLN A 191 12.78 -26.76 -42.81
C GLN A 191 13.15 -28.21 -42.46
N ILE A 192 13.09 -28.59 -41.18
CA ILE A 192 13.32 -29.97 -40.72
C ILE A 192 12.31 -30.94 -41.35
N LEU A 193 11.01 -30.58 -41.37
CA LEU A 193 9.97 -31.42 -41.99
C LEU A 193 10.19 -31.59 -43.49
N LYS A 194 10.63 -30.54 -44.18
CA LYS A 194 10.98 -30.61 -45.61
C LYS A 194 12.16 -31.54 -45.85
N GLU A 195 13.23 -31.41 -45.07
CA GLU A 195 14.40 -32.29 -45.15
C GLU A 195 14.06 -33.76 -44.85
N ALA A 196 13.20 -34.00 -43.85
CA ALA A 196 12.71 -35.33 -43.52
C ALA A 196 11.87 -35.94 -44.67
N LYS A 197 11.01 -35.13 -45.30
CA LYS A 197 10.21 -35.55 -46.46
C LYS A 197 11.10 -35.86 -47.67
N ASP A 198 12.05 -34.99 -47.99
CA ASP A 198 12.98 -35.19 -49.10
C ASP A 198 13.81 -36.47 -48.89
N LEU A 199 14.28 -36.72 -47.66
CA LEU A 199 14.99 -37.95 -47.29
C LEU A 199 14.09 -39.19 -47.41
N ALA A 200 12.83 -39.11 -46.98
CA ALA A 200 11.87 -40.20 -47.10
C ALA A 200 11.57 -40.51 -48.57
N ASP A 201 11.33 -39.49 -49.40
CA ASP A 201 11.08 -39.64 -50.84
C ASP A 201 12.31 -40.23 -51.56
N GLU A 202 13.52 -39.79 -51.22
CA GLU A 202 14.77 -40.37 -51.73
C GLU A 202 14.90 -41.85 -51.33
N THR A 203 14.60 -42.18 -50.07
CA THR A 203 14.64 -43.55 -49.56
C THR A 203 13.63 -44.45 -50.25
N ILE A 204 12.39 -44.00 -50.47
CA ILE A 204 11.34 -44.73 -51.19
C ILE A 204 11.72 -44.94 -52.65
N ARG A 205 12.25 -43.91 -53.34
CA ARG A 205 12.73 -44.03 -54.73
C ARG A 205 13.86 -45.03 -54.85
N ASN A 206 14.81 -45.00 -53.92
CA ASN A 206 15.91 -45.95 -53.88
C ASN A 206 15.38 -47.37 -53.60
N PHE A 207 14.48 -47.54 -52.63
CA PHE A 207 13.87 -48.84 -52.31
C PHE A 207 13.11 -49.44 -53.50
N ASN A 208 12.32 -48.64 -54.24
CA ASN A 208 11.62 -49.10 -55.44
C ASN A 208 12.57 -49.45 -56.59
N LYS A 209 13.68 -48.72 -56.77
CA LYS A 209 14.74 -49.08 -57.74
C LYS A 209 15.41 -50.42 -57.40
N TYR A 210 15.62 -50.71 -56.13
CA TYR A 210 16.23 -51.96 -55.66
C TYR A 210 15.22 -53.12 -55.51
N GLY A 211 13.92 -52.85 -55.48
CA GLY A 211 12.86 -53.86 -55.42
C GLY A 211 12.57 -54.57 -56.75
N GLN A 212 13.00 -54.02 -57.89
CA GLN A 212 12.79 -54.62 -59.22
C GLN A 212 13.97 -55.46 -59.75
N GLY A 213 15.05 -55.63 -58.97
CA GLY A 213 16.14 -56.54 -59.34
C GLY A 213 17.02 -56.87 -58.14
N GLN A 214 17.57 -58.08 -58.08
CA GLN A 214 18.47 -58.54 -57.01
C GLN A 214 19.65 -57.57 -56.82
N ALA A 215 19.49 -56.61 -55.92
CA ALA A 215 20.56 -55.71 -55.53
C ALA A 215 21.48 -56.43 -54.54
N PRO A 216 22.83 -56.31 -54.66
CA PRO A 216 23.75 -56.93 -53.72
C PRO A 216 23.57 -56.35 -52.31
N MET A 217 23.38 -57.20 -51.30
CA MET A 217 23.20 -56.84 -49.88
C MET A 217 24.17 -55.75 -49.37
N SER A 218 25.41 -55.75 -49.85
CA SER A 218 26.44 -54.76 -49.50
C SER A 218 26.06 -53.31 -49.84
N LYS A 219 25.29 -53.06 -50.91
CA LYS A 219 24.84 -51.71 -51.28
C LYS A 219 23.68 -51.23 -50.40
N MET A 220 22.78 -52.13 -50.00
CA MET A 220 21.69 -51.81 -49.07
C MET A 220 22.20 -51.49 -47.66
N GLU A 221 23.23 -52.18 -47.19
CA GLU A 221 23.85 -51.95 -45.88
C GLU A 221 24.50 -50.55 -45.78
N LYS A 222 25.20 -50.11 -46.84
CA LYS A 222 25.82 -48.77 -46.93
C LYS A 222 24.79 -47.63 -46.99
N GLU A 223 23.66 -47.85 -47.64
CA GLU A 223 22.55 -46.88 -47.63
C GLU A 223 21.89 -46.79 -46.25
N ARG A 224 21.67 -47.94 -45.58
CA ARG A 224 21.17 -47.96 -44.20
C ARG A 224 22.11 -47.24 -43.22
N SER A 225 23.43 -47.42 -43.35
CA SER A 225 24.38 -46.72 -42.48
C SER A 225 24.34 -45.21 -42.70
N ARG A 226 24.27 -44.74 -43.96
CA ARG A 226 24.13 -43.31 -44.28
C ARG A 226 22.88 -42.67 -43.70
N VAL A 227 21.74 -43.35 -43.79
CA VAL A 227 20.47 -42.86 -43.21
C VAL A 227 20.58 -42.80 -41.68
N ARG A 228 21.20 -43.82 -41.05
CA ARG A 228 21.43 -43.85 -39.60
C ARG A 228 22.37 -42.73 -39.13
N ASP A 229 23.42 -42.46 -39.88
CA ASP A 229 24.39 -41.39 -39.56
C ASP A 229 23.72 -40.01 -39.64
N LYS A 230 22.92 -39.75 -40.69
CA LYS A 230 22.12 -38.52 -40.81
C LYS A 230 21.10 -38.38 -39.66
N MET A 231 20.43 -39.47 -39.29
CA MET A 231 19.45 -39.47 -38.20
C MET A 231 20.12 -39.17 -36.84
N SER A 232 21.30 -39.74 -36.59
CA SER A 232 22.07 -39.49 -35.36
C SER A 232 22.62 -38.05 -35.26
N ALA A 233 22.91 -37.42 -36.40
CA ALA A 233 23.35 -36.03 -36.46
C ALA A 233 22.21 -35.06 -36.11
N SER A 234 21.00 -35.33 -36.62
CA SER A 234 19.80 -34.56 -36.28
C SER A 234 19.37 -34.74 -34.81
N GLU A 235 19.47 -35.94 -34.23
CA GLU A 235 19.24 -36.16 -32.79
C GLU A 235 20.24 -35.40 -31.91
N LYS A 236 21.51 -35.34 -32.31
CA LYS A 236 22.52 -34.55 -31.58
C LYS A 236 22.24 -33.05 -31.62
N ALA A 237 21.75 -32.53 -32.76
CA ALA A 237 21.34 -31.13 -32.87
C ALA A 237 20.13 -30.80 -31.98
N LEU A 238 19.17 -31.73 -31.84
CA LEU A 238 17.98 -31.58 -30.98
C LEU A 238 18.29 -31.71 -29.47
N SER A 239 19.35 -32.43 -29.08
CA SER A 239 19.68 -32.63 -27.65
C SER A 239 20.52 -31.50 -27.01
N MET A 240 21.01 -30.53 -27.78
CA MET A 240 21.77 -29.40 -27.23
C MET A 240 20.86 -28.32 -26.63
N LYS A 241 20.30 -28.59 -25.44
CA LYS A 241 19.93 -27.54 -24.46
C LYS A 241 19.69 -28.09 -23.05
N LYS A 242 20.55 -28.99 -22.57
CA LYS A 242 20.77 -29.14 -21.11
C LYS A 242 22.03 -28.35 -20.77
N LYS A 243 21.88 -27.08 -20.37
CA LYS A 243 22.98 -26.35 -19.75
C LYS A 243 23.30 -27.07 -18.44
N GLU A 244 24.35 -27.88 -18.42
CA GLU A 244 24.97 -28.30 -17.17
C GLU A 244 25.51 -27.05 -16.48
N THR A 245 24.76 -26.53 -15.51
CA THR A 245 25.25 -25.50 -14.61
C THR A 245 26.29 -26.13 -13.70
N VAL A 246 27.56 -26.06 -14.10
CA VAL A 246 28.68 -26.52 -13.27
C VAL A 246 28.77 -25.64 -12.03
N ASN A 247 28.38 -26.22 -10.89
CA ASN A 247 28.45 -25.58 -9.59
C ASN A 247 29.91 -25.57 -9.08
N HIS A 248 30.46 -24.38 -8.92
CA HIS A 248 31.82 -24.18 -8.43
C HIS A 248 31.93 -24.18 -6.89
N LYS A 249 30.80 -24.28 -6.17
CA LYS A 249 30.74 -24.29 -4.70
C LYS A 249 29.98 -25.51 -4.19
N VAL A 250 30.55 -26.69 -4.43
CA VAL A 250 30.03 -27.93 -3.87
C VAL A 250 30.21 -27.91 -2.33
N PRO A 251 29.13 -28.11 -1.55
CA PRO A 251 29.19 -28.18 -0.09
C PRO A 251 30.16 -29.25 0.42
N LYS A 252 31.23 -28.85 1.12
CA LYS A 252 32.23 -29.81 1.66
C LYS A 252 31.77 -30.53 2.94
N LYS A 253 30.73 -30.03 3.62
CA LYS A 253 30.12 -30.65 4.81
C LYS A 253 28.61 -30.42 4.76
N LEU A 254 27.84 -31.44 4.34
CA LEU A 254 26.38 -31.44 4.37
C LEU A 254 25.90 -32.19 5.61
N ARG A 255 24.97 -31.60 6.35
CA ARG A 255 24.23 -32.25 7.44
C ARG A 255 22.78 -32.44 7.05
N ILE A 256 22.15 -33.44 7.65
CA ILE A 256 20.71 -33.66 7.52
C ILE A 256 20.00 -32.46 8.16
N GLY A 257 19.12 -31.81 7.41
CA GLY A 257 18.42 -30.59 7.81
C GLY A 257 18.99 -29.28 7.25
N ASP A 258 20.14 -29.29 6.58
CA ASP A 258 20.69 -28.07 5.98
C ASP A 258 19.81 -27.54 4.84
N SER A 259 19.66 -26.22 4.78
CA SER A 259 18.96 -25.54 3.69
C SER A 259 19.87 -25.44 2.46
N VAL A 260 19.46 -26.09 1.38
CA VAL A 260 20.17 -26.13 0.11
C VAL A 260 19.29 -25.58 -1.01
N ARG A 261 19.92 -24.92 -1.97
CA ARG A 261 19.28 -24.58 -3.25
C ARG A 261 19.73 -25.58 -4.30
N VAL A 262 18.75 -26.23 -4.93
CA VAL A 262 18.97 -27.10 -6.10
C VAL A 262 19.10 -26.22 -7.33
N LEU A 263 20.25 -26.22 -8.00
CA LEU A 263 20.52 -25.31 -9.13
C LEU A 263 19.71 -25.68 -10.36
N SER A 264 19.58 -26.98 -10.69
CA SER A 264 18.81 -27.44 -11.85
C SER A 264 17.32 -27.05 -11.81
N MET A 265 16.74 -26.93 -10.61
CA MET A 265 15.33 -26.61 -10.41
C MET A 265 15.11 -25.18 -9.87
N ASN A 266 16.19 -24.50 -9.46
CA ASN A 266 16.17 -23.21 -8.77
C ASN A 266 15.19 -23.16 -7.57
N LEU A 267 15.05 -24.28 -6.86
CA LEU A 267 14.17 -24.43 -5.70
C LEU A 267 14.98 -24.57 -4.42
N LYS A 268 14.43 -24.05 -3.31
CA LYS A 268 14.98 -24.24 -1.97
C LYS A 268 14.43 -25.55 -1.38
N GLY A 269 15.28 -26.32 -0.74
CA GLY A 269 14.90 -27.54 -0.05
C GLY A 269 15.82 -27.86 1.11
N THR A 270 15.42 -28.83 1.92
CA THR A 270 16.20 -29.32 3.06
C THR A 270 16.77 -30.70 2.75
N VAL A 271 18.00 -30.93 3.19
CA VAL A 271 18.69 -32.20 3.01
C VAL A 271 18.04 -33.27 3.89
N HIS A 272 17.47 -34.31 3.27
CA HIS A 272 16.80 -35.38 4.00
C HIS A 272 17.71 -36.59 4.23
N THR A 273 18.65 -36.86 3.32
CA THR A 273 19.65 -37.94 3.47
C THR A 273 21.05 -37.44 3.17
N LEU A 274 22.07 -38.11 3.73
CA LEU A 274 23.46 -37.86 3.35
C LEU A 274 23.74 -38.40 1.92
N PRO A 275 24.78 -37.89 1.24
CA PRO A 275 25.17 -38.34 -0.09
C PRO A 275 25.61 -39.81 -0.08
N ASN A 276 25.16 -40.59 -1.06
CA ASN A 276 25.65 -41.94 -1.32
C ASN A 276 27.07 -41.91 -1.96
N ALA A 277 27.66 -43.08 -2.23
CA ALA A 277 29.00 -43.18 -2.86
C ALA A 277 29.10 -42.52 -4.26
N LYS A 278 27.97 -42.26 -4.93
CA LYS A 278 27.89 -41.56 -6.23
C LYS A 278 27.60 -40.06 -6.08
N GLY A 279 27.41 -39.59 -4.84
CA GLY A 279 27.11 -38.20 -4.51
C GLY A 279 25.63 -37.82 -4.60
N ASP A 280 24.71 -38.78 -4.73
CA ASP A 280 23.26 -38.50 -4.78
C ASP A 280 22.64 -38.51 -3.38
N LEU A 281 21.73 -37.58 -3.12
CA LEU A 281 20.99 -37.44 -1.87
C LEU A 281 19.54 -37.06 -2.12
N TYR A 282 18.66 -37.33 -1.16
CA TYR A 282 17.30 -36.84 -1.19
C TYR A 282 17.21 -35.43 -0.60
N VAL A 283 16.66 -34.52 -1.39
CA VAL A 283 16.33 -33.16 -0.95
C VAL A 283 14.81 -33.01 -0.95
N GLN A 284 14.28 -32.48 0.15
CA GLN A 284 12.86 -32.19 0.30
C GLN A 284 12.61 -30.72 -0.02
N MET A 285 11.89 -30.47 -1.10
CA MET A 285 11.53 -29.14 -1.59
C MET A 285 10.02 -28.94 -1.38
N GLY A 286 9.63 -28.50 -0.19
CA GLY A 286 8.22 -28.44 0.21
C GLY A 286 7.59 -29.84 0.26
N ILE A 287 6.59 -30.09 -0.60
CA ILE A 287 5.90 -31.38 -0.72
C ILE A 287 6.65 -32.41 -1.57
N LEU A 288 7.67 -31.98 -2.33
CA LEU A 288 8.30 -32.77 -3.36
C LEU A 288 9.65 -33.31 -2.86
N ARG A 289 9.82 -34.63 -2.85
CA ARG A 289 11.07 -35.31 -2.48
C ARG A 289 11.76 -35.82 -3.74
N SER A 290 12.95 -35.30 -4.04
CA SER A 290 13.71 -35.66 -5.24
C SER A 290 15.12 -36.15 -4.92
N LEU A 291 15.61 -37.06 -5.74
CA LEU A 291 17.01 -37.49 -5.74
C LEU A 291 17.84 -36.47 -6.53
N VAL A 292 18.80 -35.83 -5.87
CA VAL A 292 19.63 -34.74 -6.42
C VAL A 292 21.09 -35.01 -6.11
N ASN A 293 21.99 -34.72 -7.05
CA ASN A 293 23.42 -34.88 -6.84
C ASN A 293 24.00 -33.71 -6.03
N ILE A 294 24.98 -33.97 -5.16
CA ILE A 294 25.69 -32.98 -4.35
C ILE A 294 26.27 -31.83 -5.18
N LYS A 295 26.65 -32.10 -6.43
CA LYS A 295 27.17 -31.08 -7.35
C LYS A 295 26.09 -30.09 -7.76
N ASP A 296 24.82 -30.44 -7.69
CA ASP A 296 23.70 -29.58 -8.07
C ASP A 296 23.16 -28.77 -6.88
N LEU A 297 23.85 -28.79 -5.73
CA LEU A 297 23.42 -28.15 -4.50
C LEU A 297 24.35 -27.01 -4.08
N VAL A 298 23.76 -25.90 -3.66
CA VAL A 298 24.48 -24.82 -2.97
C VAL A 298 23.89 -24.66 -1.58
N LEU A 299 24.75 -24.71 -0.56
CA LEU A 299 24.37 -24.37 0.82
C LEU A 299 23.90 -22.91 0.85
N ILE A 300 22.73 -22.69 1.41
CA ILE A 300 22.25 -21.34 1.72
C ILE A 300 22.79 -21.02 3.12
N ASP A 301 23.87 -20.26 3.21
CA ASP A 301 24.29 -19.66 4.48
C ASP A 301 23.21 -18.65 4.90
N GLU A 302 22.59 -18.86 6.06
CA GLU A 302 21.67 -17.91 6.69
C GLU A 302 22.38 -16.69 7.33
N ASP A 303 23.54 -16.28 6.81
CA ASP A 303 24.33 -15.14 7.29
C ASP A 303 24.47 -14.01 6.26
N ALA A 304 23.37 -13.68 5.57
CA ALA A 304 23.31 -12.48 4.73
C ALA A 304 21.91 -11.85 4.69
N SER A 305 21.39 -11.48 5.86
CA SER A 305 20.49 -10.32 5.98
C SER A 305 21.29 -9.17 6.60
N PRO A 306 21.42 -8.02 5.92
CA PRO A 306 21.96 -6.84 6.57
C PRO A 306 20.93 -6.33 7.60
N ALA A 307 21.39 -6.14 8.83
CA ALA A 307 20.66 -5.64 9.99
C ALA A 307 19.79 -6.65 10.78
N ALA A 308 20.44 -7.42 11.65
CA ALA A 308 19.89 -7.73 12.97
C ALA A 308 21.04 -7.94 13.97
N LYS A 309 21.22 -6.96 14.86
CA LYS A 309 22.16 -7.06 15.99
C LYS A 309 21.78 -8.26 16.87
N LYS A 310 22.81 -9.03 17.23
CA LYS A 310 22.78 -10.14 18.19
C LYS A 310 22.07 -9.75 19.50
N TYR A 311 21.06 -10.53 19.88
CA TYR A 311 20.79 -10.83 21.29
C TYR A 311 20.57 -12.34 21.44
N GLY A 312 21.27 -12.94 22.39
CA GLY A 312 21.18 -14.35 22.73
C GLY A 312 19.84 -14.64 23.43
N GLY A 313 19.06 -15.53 22.83
CA GLY A 313 17.85 -16.10 23.42
C GLY A 313 17.75 -17.56 23.02
N THR A 314 17.38 -18.41 23.98
CA THR A 314 17.30 -19.86 23.87
C THR A 314 16.37 -20.34 22.74
N SER A 315 16.65 -21.53 22.20
CA SER A 315 16.05 -22.07 20.95
C SER A 315 14.53 -22.20 20.94
N SER A 316 13.86 -22.13 22.09
CA SER A 316 12.39 -22.12 22.20
C SER A 316 11.76 -20.79 21.72
N GLY A 317 12.46 -19.66 21.88
CA GLY A 317 11.98 -18.34 21.44
C GLY A 317 12.00 -18.15 19.92
N LYS A 318 12.94 -18.80 19.21
CA LYS A 318 13.08 -18.68 17.75
C LYS A 318 11.92 -19.34 16.98
N ILE A 319 11.30 -20.40 17.54
CA ILE A 319 10.16 -21.07 16.92
C ILE A 319 8.88 -20.23 17.06
N LYS A 320 8.71 -19.51 18.18
CA LYS A 320 7.56 -18.60 18.37
C LYS A 320 7.65 -17.34 17.49
N MET A 321 8.85 -16.78 17.34
CA MET A 321 9.07 -15.56 16.55
C MET A 321 8.92 -15.76 15.03
N SER A 322 9.23 -16.95 14.51
CA SER A 322 9.08 -17.23 13.06
C SER A 322 7.63 -17.46 12.64
N LYS A 323 6.79 -18.02 13.52
CA LYS A 323 5.35 -18.09 13.28
C LYS A 323 4.70 -16.71 13.37
N ALA A 324 5.00 -15.92 14.41
CA ALA A 324 4.45 -14.59 14.62
C ALA A 324 4.71 -13.62 13.44
N ALA A 325 5.84 -13.76 12.75
CA ALA A 325 6.17 -12.95 11.56
C ALA A 325 5.39 -13.33 10.28
N SER A 326 4.62 -14.43 10.29
CA SER A 326 3.95 -14.97 9.10
C SER A 326 2.42 -15.11 9.22
N VAL A 327 1.84 -14.83 10.38
CA VAL A 327 0.39 -14.92 10.58
C VAL A 327 -0.26 -13.68 9.95
N SER A 328 -1.06 -13.92 8.90
CA SER A 328 -1.88 -12.88 8.24
C SER A 328 -2.82 -12.23 9.24
N THR A 329 -3.04 -10.93 9.18
CA THR A 329 -4.05 -10.21 9.97
C THR A 329 -5.47 -10.43 9.47
N GLU A 330 -5.64 -11.18 8.38
CA GLU A 330 -6.91 -11.54 7.78
C GLU A 330 -7.01 -13.03 7.48
N ILE A 331 -8.19 -13.61 7.73
CA ILE A 331 -8.59 -14.95 7.27
C ILE A 331 -9.83 -14.86 6.36
N ASN A 332 -9.78 -15.58 5.23
CA ASN A 332 -10.89 -15.67 4.28
C ASN A 332 -11.54 -17.06 4.36
N LEU A 333 -12.83 -17.07 4.70
CA LEU A 333 -13.67 -18.26 4.86
C LEU A 333 -14.72 -18.38 3.75
N ILE A 334 -14.67 -17.53 2.72
CA ILE A 334 -15.60 -17.57 1.59
C ILE A 334 -15.39 -18.87 0.79
N GLY A 335 -16.50 -19.57 0.53
CA GLY A 335 -16.50 -20.80 -0.26
C GLY A 335 -16.32 -22.08 0.57
N MET A 336 -16.13 -21.96 1.89
CA MET A 336 -16.08 -23.10 2.81
C MET A 336 -17.47 -23.43 3.36
N THR A 337 -17.68 -24.70 3.73
CA THR A 337 -18.84 -25.09 4.54
C THR A 337 -18.69 -24.58 5.99
N VAL A 338 -19.77 -24.57 6.77
CA VAL A 338 -19.74 -24.05 8.15
C VAL A 338 -18.74 -24.80 9.02
N ASP A 339 -18.72 -26.14 8.91
CA ASP A 339 -17.84 -26.98 9.74
C ASP A 339 -16.36 -26.80 9.37
N GLU A 340 -16.05 -26.71 8.08
CA GLU A 340 -14.69 -26.42 7.59
C GLU A 340 -14.22 -25.04 8.02
N ALA A 341 -15.09 -24.03 7.90
CA ALA A 341 -14.77 -22.65 8.25
C ALA A 341 -14.48 -22.49 9.75
N ILE A 342 -15.21 -23.17 10.63
CA ILE A 342 -14.97 -23.14 12.07
C ILE A 342 -13.62 -23.78 12.41
N ALA A 343 -13.32 -24.96 11.85
CA ALA A 343 -12.04 -25.64 12.10
C ALA A 343 -10.83 -24.81 11.64
N HIS A 344 -10.96 -24.14 10.49
CA HIS A 344 -9.94 -23.22 9.99
C HIS A 344 -9.81 -21.94 10.83
N LEU A 345 -10.93 -21.40 11.29
CA LEU A 345 -10.96 -20.21 12.14
C LEU A 345 -10.32 -20.49 13.51
N ASP A 346 -10.63 -21.62 14.14
CA ASP A 346 -10.13 -21.99 15.47
C ASP A 346 -8.59 -22.05 15.49
N LYS A 347 -8.02 -22.79 14.54
CA LYS A 347 -6.56 -22.87 14.37
C LYS A 347 -5.91 -21.50 14.11
N TYR A 348 -6.58 -20.65 13.33
CA TYR A 348 -6.08 -19.32 13.00
C TYR A 348 -6.11 -18.37 14.19
N LEU A 349 -7.17 -18.43 15.00
CA LEU A 349 -7.29 -17.62 16.21
C LEU A 349 -6.21 -17.97 17.23
N ASP A 350 -5.88 -19.25 17.38
CA ASP A 350 -4.76 -19.70 18.24
C ASP A 350 -3.41 -19.16 17.72
N ASP A 351 -3.14 -19.28 16.42
CA ASP A 351 -1.91 -18.77 15.81
C ASP A 351 -1.82 -17.23 15.93
N ALA A 352 -2.94 -16.51 15.78
CA ALA A 352 -3.03 -15.05 15.92
C ALA A 352 -2.84 -14.57 17.37
N TYR A 353 -3.40 -15.29 18.34
CA TYR A 353 -3.23 -15.01 19.76
C TYR A 353 -1.78 -15.25 20.21
N VAL A 354 -1.16 -16.36 19.78
CA VAL A 354 0.26 -16.64 20.02
C VAL A 354 1.18 -15.60 19.37
N ALA A 355 0.75 -15.00 18.26
CA ALA A 355 1.45 -13.91 17.58
C ALA A 355 1.23 -12.53 18.23
N HIS A 356 0.43 -12.42 19.30
CA HIS A 356 0.08 -11.16 19.97
C HIS A 356 -0.51 -10.11 19.01
N LEU A 357 -1.33 -10.52 18.05
CA LEU A 357 -2.06 -9.58 17.21
C LEU A 357 -3.13 -8.86 18.06
N PRO A 358 -3.29 -7.54 17.95
CA PRO A 358 -4.32 -6.81 18.71
C PRO A 358 -5.73 -7.13 18.22
N SER A 359 -5.88 -7.39 16.92
CA SER A 359 -7.16 -7.75 16.30
C SER A 359 -6.94 -8.48 14.98
N VAL A 360 -7.93 -9.28 14.57
CA VAL A 360 -7.94 -9.98 13.28
C VAL A 360 -9.25 -9.74 12.52
N ARG A 361 -9.13 -9.77 11.19
CA ARG A 361 -10.23 -9.61 10.26
C ARG A 361 -10.69 -10.95 9.69
N ILE A 362 -11.96 -11.29 9.88
CA ILE A 362 -12.54 -12.57 9.46
C ILE A 362 -13.56 -12.32 8.34
N VAL A 363 -13.22 -12.76 7.13
CA VAL A 363 -14.05 -12.57 5.94
C VAL A 363 -14.93 -13.82 5.72
N HIS A 364 -16.23 -13.69 5.96
CA HIS A 364 -17.21 -14.79 5.81
C HIS A 364 -18.22 -14.55 4.69
N GLY A 365 -18.22 -13.36 4.07
CA GLY A 365 -19.14 -12.98 2.99
C GLY A 365 -20.54 -12.60 3.50
N LYS A 366 -21.36 -12.02 2.60
CA LYS A 366 -22.70 -11.49 2.93
C LYS A 366 -23.85 -12.51 2.78
N GLY A 367 -23.67 -13.52 1.92
CA GLY A 367 -24.67 -14.49 1.41
C GLY A 367 -25.94 -14.75 2.23
N THR A 368 -26.12 -15.98 2.74
CA THR A 368 -27.29 -16.38 3.55
C THR A 368 -27.12 -16.06 5.05
N GLY A 369 -25.97 -15.52 5.45
CA GLY A 369 -25.63 -15.24 6.85
C GLY A 369 -25.26 -16.47 7.69
N ALA A 370 -25.27 -17.68 7.12
CA ALA A 370 -24.94 -18.92 7.86
C ALA A 370 -23.52 -18.90 8.43
N LEU A 371 -22.51 -18.58 7.60
CA LEU A 371 -21.12 -18.46 8.05
C LEU A 371 -20.93 -17.32 9.06
N ARG A 372 -21.62 -16.18 8.87
CA ARG A 372 -21.58 -15.06 9.83
C ARG A 372 -22.03 -15.50 11.22
N ASN A 373 -23.20 -16.13 11.29
CA ASN A 373 -23.80 -16.54 12.56
C ASN A 373 -22.93 -17.61 13.24
N ALA A 374 -22.38 -18.55 12.47
CA ALA A 374 -21.46 -19.57 12.96
C ALA A 374 -20.15 -18.98 13.51
N VAL A 375 -19.54 -18.04 12.80
CA VAL A 375 -18.31 -17.34 13.22
C VAL A 375 -18.56 -16.55 14.51
N GLN A 376 -19.65 -15.79 14.59
CA GLN A 376 -19.97 -15.01 15.80
C GLN A 376 -20.28 -15.90 17.00
N ALA A 377 -21.00 -17.02 16.78
CA ALA A 377 -21.24 -18.01 17.82
C ALA A 377 -19.94 -18.66 18.32
N HIS A 378 -19.00 -18.95 17.41
CA HIS A 378 -17.69 -19.50 17.75
C HIS A 378 -16.86 -18.49 18.56
N LEU A 379 -16.75 -17.24 18.10
CA LEU A 379 -16.01 -16.18 18.80
C LEU A 379 -16.53 -15.91 20.21
N LYS A 380 -17.85 -16.02 20.42
CA LYS A 380 -18.47 -15.85 21.74
C LYS A 380 -18.00 -16.89 22.77
N ASN A 381 -17.59 -18.08 22.32
CA ASN A 381 -17.14 -19.16 23.20
C ASN A 381 -15.63 -19.12 23.50
N GLN A 382 -14.86 -18.27 22.81
CA GLN A 382 -13.42 -18.18 22.95
C GLN A 382 -13.03 -17.17 24.03
N ARG A 383 -12.39 -17.65 25.11
CA ARG A 383 -12.06 -16.83 26.30
C ARG A 383 -11.03 -15.73 26.06
N TYR A 384 -10.20 -15.88 25.03
CA TYR A 384 -9.12 -14.95 24.70
C TYR A 384 -9.55 -13.85 23.72
N VAL A 385 -10.79 -13.89 23.23
CA VAL A 385 -11.40 -12.84 22.41
C VAL A 385 -12.13 -11.86 23.33
N LYS A 386 -11.62 -10.63 23.44
CA LYS A 386 -12.18 -9.57 24.27
C LYS A 386 -13.52 -9.07 23.75
N SER A 387 -13.58 -8.83 22.44
CA SER A 387 -14.76 -8.30 21.78
C SER A 387 -14.76 -8.65 20.30
N TYR A 388 -15.95 -8.73 19.72
CA TYR A 388 -16.11 -8.85 18.27
C TYR A 388 -17.19 -7.88 17.79
N ARG A 389 -16.98 -7.29 16.61
CA ARG A 389 -17.94 -6.40 15.95
C ARG A 389 -18.01 -6.69 14.46
N MET A 390 -19.08 -6.23 13.83
CA MET A 390 -19.16 -6.20 12.37
C MET A 390 -18.13 -5.20 11.82
N GLY A 391 -17.61 -5.50 10.62
CA GLY A 391 -16.72 -4.59 9.91
C GLY A 391 -17.44 -3.30 9.53
N GLU A 392 -16.72 -2.19 9.59
CA GLU A 392 -17.18 -0.90 9.06
C GLU A 392 -17.27 -0.93 7.52
N PRO A 393 -17.95 0.03 6.87
CA PRO A 393 -18.03 0.09 5.41
C PRO A 393 -16.66 0.05 4.71
N SER A 394 -15.62 0.63 5.32
CA SER A 394 -14.22 0.62 4.88
C SER A 394 -13.54 -0.75 5.04
N GLU A 395 -14.03 -1.59 5.96
CA GLU A 395 -13.44 -2.89 6.34
C GLU A 395 -14.15 -4.07 5.65
N GLY A 396 -15.15 -3.82 4.80
CA GLY A 396 -15.93 -4.86 4.10
C GLY A 396 -17.38 -5.00 4.60
N GLY A 397 -17.81 -4.17 5.55
CA GLY A 397 -19.18 -4.07 6.03
C GLY A 397 -19.72 -5.39 6.58
N ALA A 398 -20.97 -5.70 6.24
CA ALA A 398 -21.67 -6.89 6.74
C ALA A 398 -21.09 -8.25 6.31
N GLY A 399 -20.06 -8.28 5.46
CA GLY A 399 -19.38 -9.51 5.03
C GLY A 399 -18.16 -9.88 5.88
N VAL A 400 -17.86 -9.08 6.90
CA VAL A 400 -16.64 -9.16 7.69
C VAL A 400 -16.96 -9.01 9.18
N THR A 401 -16.30 -9.81 10.00
CA THR A 401 -16.30 -9.67 11.47
C THR A 401 -14.88 -9.37 11.94
N ILE A 402 -14.73 -8.34 12.77
CA ILE A 402 -13.46 -7.99 13.42
C ILE A 402 -13.48 -8.57 14.85
N ALA A 403 -12.46 -9.34 15.19
CA ALA A 403 -12.27 -9.89 16.54
C ALA A 403 -11.03 -9.25 17.17
N ALA A 404 -11.17 -8.71 18.38
CA ALA A 404 -10.09 -8.14 19.17
C ALA A 404 -9.73 -9.07 20.32
N PHE A 405 -8.42 -9.22 20.57
CA PHE A 405 -7.90 -10.08 21.63
C PHE A 405 -7.64 -9.28 22.91
N ASP A 406 -7.66 -9.95 24.06
CA ASP A 406 -7.06 -9.39 25.28
C ASP A 406 -5.55 -9.61 25.21
N VAL A 407 -4.81 -8.56 24.88
CA VAL A 407 -3.33 -8.56 24.85
C VAL A 407 -2.76 -8.28 26.23
#